data_AF-A0A2A2Q8M8-F1
#
_entry.id   AF-A0A2A2Q8M8-F1
#
_cell.length_a   1.000
_cell.length_b   1.000
_cell.length_c   1.000
_cell.angle_alpha   90.00
_cell.angle_beta   90.00
_cell.angle_gamma   90.00
#
_symmetry.space_group_name_H-M   'P 1'
#
loop_
_entity.id
_entity.type
_entity.pdbx_description
1 polymer ?
#
loop_
_entity_poly.entity_id
_entity_poly.type
_entity_poly.pdbx_seq_one_letter_code
_entity_poly.pdbx_strand_id
1 'polypeptide(L)'
;KERVEAVLKSGGKLSRADLLRCRVRWFSDGVAIGSKGFVEGVFNGCRSYFGAKRKTGARRVRQDAVGSLHALRELKVRSVG
;
A
#
# COMPACT_ATOMS: atom_id res chain seq x y z
N LYS A 1 17.66 -7.39 0.80
CA LYS A 1 16.72 -7.39 1.95
C LYS A 1 17.22 -6.53 3.10
N GLU A 2 18.43 -6.75 3.62
CA GLU A 2 19.00 -6.01 4.77
C GLU A 2 18.93 -4.48 4.66
N ARG A 3 19.32 -3.90 3.51
CA ARG A 3 19.27 -2.45 3.31
C ARG A 3 17.86 -1.86 3.40
N VAL A 4 16.85 -2.60 2.95
CA VAL A 4 15.45 -2.16 3.00
C VAL A 4 14.88 -2.32 4.40
N GLU A 5 15.19 -3.43 5.07
CA GLU A 5 14.80 -3.65 6.46
C GLU A 5 15.38 -2.59 7.40
N ALA A 6 16.64 -2.18 7.18
CA ALA A 6 17.27 -1.10 7.95
C ALA A 6 16.53 0.23 7.78
N VAL A 7 16.19 0.61 6.54
CA VAL A 7 15.43 1.85 6.24
C VAL A 7 14.03 1.81 6.86
N LEU A 8 13.36 0.66 6.85
CA LEU A 8 12.05 0.51 7.47
C LEU A 8 12.11 0.56 8.99
N LYS A 9 13.12 -0.07 9.61
CA LYS A 9 13.37 -0.02 11.05
C LYS A 9 13.66 1.40 11.53
N SER A 10 14.32 2.22 10.71
CA SER A 10 14.56 3.63 11.02
C SER A 10 13.38 4.56 10.70
N GLY A 11 12.22 4.03 10.27
CA GLY A 11 11.07 4.82 9.85
C GLY A 11 11.27 5.60 8.54
N GLY A 12 12.31 5.26 7.78
CA GLY A 12 12.64 5.87 6.50
C GLY A 12 11.68 5.47 5.38
N LYS A 13 11.76 6.21 4.27
CA LYS A 13 10.98 5.94 3.06
C LYS A 13 11.81 5.15 2.06
N LEU A 14 11.15 4.31 1.28
CA LEU A 14 11.77 3.47 0.25
C LEU A 14 11.53 4.05 -1.14
N SER A 15 12.50 3.82 -2.03
CA SER A 15 12.29 4.07 -3.46
C SER A 15 11.21 3.12 -4.00
N ARG A 16 10.61 3.47 -5.15
CA ARG A 16 9.61 2.62 -5.81
C ARG A 16 10.20 1.26 -6.21
N ALA A 17 11.46 1.23 -6.65
CA ALA A 17 12.15 0.00 -7.00
C ALA A 17 12.37 -0.89 -5.77
N ASP A 18 12.70 -0.30 -4.62
CA ASP A 18 12.88 -1.05 -3.37
C ASP A 18 11.55 -1.57 -2.82
N LEU A 19 10.46 -0.79 -2.98
CA LEU A 19 9.11 -1.23 -2.66
C LEU A 19 8.64 -2.39 -3.56
N LEU A 20 9.01 -2.42 -4.83
CA LEU A 20 8.64 -3.52 -5.73
C LEU A 20 9.44 -4.80 -5.43
N ARG A 21 10.68 -4.67 -4.96
CA ARG A 21 11.57 -5.81 -4.66
C ARG A 21 11.33 -6.43 -3.31
N CYS A 22 10.77 -5.69 -2.35
CA CYS A 22 10.35 -6.30 -1.11
C CYS A 22 9.05 -7.05 -1.36
N ARG A 23 8.81 -8.15 -0.63
CA ARG A 23 7.51 -8.83 -0.66
C ARG A 23 6.55 -7.98 0.18
N VAL A 24 6.34 -6.77 -0.30
CA VAL A 24 5.52 -5.73 0.26
C VAL A 24 4.13 -6.33 0.23
N ARG A 25 3.65 -6.75 1.42
CA ARG A 25 2.39 -7.47 1.58
C ARG A 25 1.22 -6.75 0.93
N TRP A 26 1.36 -5.49 0.54
CA TRP A 26 0.41 -4.80 -0.31
C TRP A 26 0.13 -5.46 -1.68
N PHE A 27 1.13 -6.13 -2.29
CA PHE A 27 0.94 -6.87 -3.54
C PHE A 27 0.16 -8.18 -3.36
N SER A 28 0.14 -8.74 -2.15
CA SER A 28 -0.57 -10.00 -1.85
C SER A 28 -1.85 -9.77 -1.02
N ASP A 29 -1.76 -8.95 0.04
CA ASP A 29 -2.81 -8.68 1.04
C ASP A 29 -3.45 -7.29 0.90
N GLY A 30 -2.85 -6.40 0.09
CA GLY A 30 -3.38 -5.06 -0.19
C GLY A 30 -4.48 -5.06 -1.24
N VAL A 31 -4.72 -6.20 -1.91
CA VAL A 31 -5.73 -6.49 -2.94
C VAL A 31 -5.55 -5.70 -4.25
N ALA A 32 -5.31 -4.39 -4.18
CA ALA A 32 -4.98 -3.54 -5.32
C ALA A 32 -4.00 -2.44 -4.88
N ILE A 33 -3.04 -2.11 -5.76
CA ILE A 33 -2.03 -1.07 -5.55
C ILE A 33 -1.84 -0.27 -6.85
N GLY A 34 -1.70 1.04 -6.75
CA GLY A 34 -1.55 1.90 -7.93
C GLY A 34 -1.83 3.37 -7.64
N SER A 35 -2.26 4.10 -8.67
CA SER A 35 -2.72 5.47 -8.52
C SER A 35 -4.00 5.54 -7.68
N LYS A 36 -4.29 6.72 -7.12
CA LYS A 36 -5.54 6.94 -6.37
C LYS A 36 -6.77 6.55 -7.18
N GLY A 37 -6.86 7.04 -8.42
CA GLY A 37 -8.01 6.80 -9.30
C GLY A 37 -8.22 5.32 -9.61
N PHE A 38 -7.13 4.60 -9.90
CA PHE A 38 -7.18 3.15 -10.11
C PHE A 38 -7.75 2.42 -8.88
N VAL A 39 -7.22 2.72 -7.70
CA VAL A 39 -7.65 2.07 -6.45
C VAL A 39 -9.10 2.41 -6.08
N GLU A 40 -9.55 3.65 -6.33
CA GLU A 40 -10.96 4.01 -6.14
C GLU A 40 -11.88 3.28 -7.13
N GLY A 41 -11.46 3.08 -8.39
CA GLY A 41 -12.19 2.26 -9.35
C GLY A 41 -12.41 0.83 -8.86
N VAL A 42 -11.35 0.19 -8.37
CA VAL A 42 -11.44 -1.15 -7.77
C VAL A 42 -12.34 -1.16 -6.53
N PHE A 43 -12.22 -0.14 -5.65
CA PHE A 43 -13.06 -0.03 -4.46
C PHE A 43 -14.55 0.07 -4.80
N ASN A 44 -14.91 0.88 -5.79
CA ASN A 44 -16.28 1.05 -6.22
C ASN A 44 -16.83 -0.22 -6.87
N GLY A 45 -16.03 -0.90 -7.71
CA GLY A 45 -16.41 -2.19 -8.30
C GLY A 45 -16.66 -3.29 -7.26
N CYS A 46 -15.96 -3.22 -6.12
CA CYS A 46 -16.10 -4.17 -5.01
C CYS A 46 -16.84 -3.58 -3.79
N ARG A 47 -17.68 -2.55 -3.97
CA ARG A 47 -18.24 -1.79 -2.85
C ARG A 47 -19.01 -2.64 -1.85
N SER A 48 -19.71 -3.68 -2.30
CA SER A 48 -20.48 -4.61 -1.47
C SER A 48 -19.63 -5.32 -0.41
N TYR A 49 -18.33 -5.53 -0.65
CA TYR A 49 -17.41 -6.19 0.28
C TYR A 49 -16.90 -5.30 1.41
N PHE A 50 -17.28 -4.01 1.43
CA PHE A 50 -16.78 -3.05 2.41
C PHE A 50 -17.90 -2.52 3.33
N GLY A 51 -17.57 -2.24 4.59
CA GLY A 51 -18.52 -1.69 5.55
C GLY A 51 -19.07 -0.31 5.13
N ALA A 52 -20.31 0.01 5.54
CA ALA A 52 -21.02 1.24 5.16
C ALA A 52 -20.29 2.54 5.53
N LYS A 53 -19.47 2.51 6.59
CA LYS A 53 -18.66 3.66 7.06
C LYS A 53 -17.49 3.97 6.13
N ARG A 54 -17.02 3.01 5.33
CA ARG A 54 -15.91 3.22 4.39
C ARG A 54 -16.44 3.95 3.15
N LYS A 55 -16.02 5.21 2.96
CA LYS A 55 -16.45 6.04 1.82
C LYS A 55 -15.44 6.10 0.68
N THR A 56 -14.17 5.77 0.94
CA THR A 56 -13.09 5.77 -0.06
C THR A 56 -12.23 4.52 0.05
N GLY A 57 -11.66 4.11 -1.08
CA GLY A 57 -10.80 2.95 -1.25
C GLY A 57 -9.33 3.24 -1.01
N ALA A 58 -8.82 4.34 -1.57
CA ALA A 58 -7.41 4.58 -1.68
C ALA A 58 -6.80 4.97 -0.32
N ARG A 59 -5.81 4.19 0.14
CA ARG A 59 -4.99 4.47 1.32
C ARG A 59 -3.57 4.72 0.86
N ARG A 60 -2.93 5.80 1.32
CA ARG A 60 -1.55 6.12 0.92
C ARG A 60 -0.58 5.06 1.44
N VAL A 61 0.35 4.63 0.59
CA VAL A 61 1.47 3.78 1.01
C VAL A 61 2.50 4.67 1.70
N ARG A 62 2.59 4.58 3.03
CA ARG A 62 3.45 5.47 3.83
C ARG A 62 4.94 5.31 3.54
N GLN A 63 5.32 4.12 3.09
CA GLN A 63 6.70 3.77 2.76
C GLN A 63 7.13 4.29 1.38
N ASP A 64 6.22 4.84 0.56
CA ASP A 64 6.56 5.43 -0.74
C ASP A 64 7.23 6.80 -0.56
N ALA A 65 8.50 6.89 -0.97
CA ALA A 65 9.24 8.15 -0.97
C ALA A 65 8.56 9.24 -1.81
N VAL A 66 7.96 8.86 -2.94
CA VAL A 66 7.28 9.80 -3.86
C VAL A 66 5.87 10.16 -3.36
N GLY A 67 5.26 9.28 -2.55
CA GLY A 67 3.95 9.48 -1.94
C GLY A 67 2.77 9.46 -2.91
N SER A 68 2.97 8.91 -4.11
CA SER A 68 1.97 8.81 -5.20
C SER A 68 1.21 7.48 -5.16
N LEU A 69 1.78 6.48 -4.48
CA LEU A 69 1.24 5.12 -4.45
C LEU A 69 0.14 4.98 -3.39
N HIS A 70 -0.94 4.31 -3.80
CA HIS A 70 -2.08 4.00 -2.96
C HIS A 70 -2.36 2.50 -3.00
N ALA A 71 -2.95 1.98 -1.93
CA ALA A 71 -3.40 0.61 -1.83
C ALA A 71 -4.84 0.55 -1.30
N LEU A 72 -5.54 -0.56 -1.59
CA LEU A 72 -6.94 -0.74 -1.23
C LEU A 72 -7.14 -1.13 0.24
N ARG A 73 -6.18 -1.78 0.89
CA ARG A 73 -6.22 -1.96 2.36
C ARG A 73 -5.38 -0.87 3.04
N GLU A 74 -5.29 -0.85 4.37
CA GLU A 74 -4.15 -0.22 5.04
C GLU A 74 -3.48 -1.30 5.90
N LEU A 75 -2.28 -1.75 5.52
CA LEU A 75 -1.51 -2.69 6.32
C LEU A 75 -0.76 -1.92 7.39
N LYS A 76 -1.31 -1.92 8.60
CA LYS A 76 -0.75 -1.22 9.77
C LYS A 76 0.37 -1.97 10.48
N VAL A 77 0.49 -3.29 10.27
CA VAL A 77 1.45 -4.16 10.96
C VAL A 77 2.19 -5.02 9.94
N ARG A 78 3.53 -5.05 10.00
CA ARG A 78 4.41 -5.84 9.12
C ARG A 78 4.08 -5.67 7.63
N SER A 79 3.97 -4.43 7.15
CA SER A 79 3.60 -4.11 5.76
C SER A 79 4.66 -4.52 4.72
N VAL A 80 5.88 -4.82 5.17
CA VAL A 80 7.02 -5.23 4.35
C VAL A 80 7.74 -6.42 5.02
N GLY A 81 8.12 -7.42 4.22
CA GLY A 81 8.90 -8.62 4.61
C GLY A 81 9.64 -9.24 3.42
#